data_AF-A0A3N5GGN1-F1
#
_entry.id   AF-A0A3N5GGN1-F1
#
_cell.length_a   1.000
_cell.length_b   1.000
_cell.length_c   1.000
_cell.angle_alpha   90.00
_cell.angle_beta   90.00
_cell.angle_gamma   90.00
#
_symmetry.space_group_name_H-M   'P 1'
#
loop_
_entity.id
_entity.type
_entity.pdbx_description
1 polymer ?
#
loop_
_entity_poly.entity_id
_entity_poly.type
_entity_poly.pdbx_seq_one_letter_code
_entity_poly.pdbx_strand_id
1 'polypeptide(L)'
;PALVAERETMVAKLVERYAQTRERVMAGLSEVLPPDVEALLDQFEACGSCQLCMDNCPICAVNHPREEGGRFKREDIAGWLVSCAGCGMCEQSCPNHLPLSIIFTHMKEYLKQNLTM
;
A
#
# COMPACT_ATOMS: atom_id res chain seq x y z
N PRO A 1 30.14 0.35 -20.55
CA PRO A 1 30.90 -0.82 -20.04
C PRO A 1 30.00 -2.06 -19.92
N ALA A 2 30.50 -3.27 -20.20
CA ALA A 2 29.71 -4.51 -20.28
C ALA A 2 28.88 -4.81 -19.01
N LEU A 3 29.43 -4.54 -17.83
CA LEU A 3 28.75 -4.74 -16.53
C LEU A 3 27.49 -3.88 -16.36
N VAL A 4 27.44 -2.69 -16.99
CA VAL A 4 26.25 -1.82 -16.93
C VAL A 4 25.11 -2.44 -17.73
N ALA A 5 25.39 -2.93 -18.94
CA ALA A 5 24.39 -3.59 -19.79
C ALA A 5 23.89 -4.91 -19.18
N GLU A 6 24.77 -5.66 -18.52
CA GLU A 6 24.38 -6.87 -17.79
C GLU A 6 23.45 -6.55 -16.62
N ARG A 7 23.78 -5.53 -15.81
CA ARG A 7 22.91 -5.04 -14.74
C ARG A 7 21.54 -4.62 -15.27
N GLU A 8 21.49 -3.84 -16.35
CA GLU A 8 20.23 -3.40 -16.97
C GLU A 8 19.36 -4.59 -17.39
N THR A 9 19.98 -5.61 -17.99
CA THR A 9 19.29 -6.85 -18.36
C THR A 9 18.73 -7.58 -17.14
N MET A 10 19.50 -7.68 -16.05
CA MET A 10 19.05 -8.32 -14.81
C MET A 10 17.92 -7.54 -14.15
N VAL A 11 18.02 -6.21 -14.07
CA VAL A 11 16.99 -5.34 -13.50
C VAL A 11 15.69 -5.46 -14.29
N ALA A 12 15.75 -5.45 -15.62
CA ALA A 12 14.55 -5.62 -16.46
C ALA A 12 13.82 -6.94 -16.17
N LYS A 13 14.55 -8.05 -16.04
CA LYS A 13 13.98 -9.36 -15.69
C LYS A 13 13.34 -9.37 -14.29
N LEU A 14 13.95 -8.70 -13.32
CA LEU A 14 13.41 -8.58 -11.96
C LEU A 14 12.12 -7.77 -11.95
N VAL A 15 12.11 -6.62 -12.62
CA VAL A 15 10.92 -5.76 -12.72
C VAL A 15 9.74 -6.52 -13.34
N GLU A 16 9.98 -7.24 -14.43
CA GLU A 16 8.97 -8.06 -15.10
C GLU A 16 8.40 -9.13 -14.17
N ARG A 17 9.28 -9.91 -13.52
CA ARG A 17 8.86 -10.95 -12.57
C ARG A 17 8.05 -10.37 -11.41
N TYR A 18 8.44 -9.22 -10.89
CA TYR A 18 7.72 -8.56 -9.79
C TYR A 18 6.36 -8.04 -10.23
N ALA A 19 6.23 -7.48 -11.44
CA ALA A 19 4.95 -7.07 -12.00
C ALA A 19 3.98 -8.26 -12.11
N GLN A 20 4.41 -9.36 -12.73
CA GLN A 20 3.62 -10.58 -12.87
C GLN A 20 3.21 -11.18 -11.52
N THR A 21 4.14 -11.19 -10.55
CA THR A 21 3.86 -11.72 -9.21
C THR A 21 2.80 -10.86 -8.52
N ARG A 22 2.93 -9.53 -8.59
CA ARG A 22 1.98 -8.59 -8.01
C ARG A 22 0.59 -8.77 -8.61
N GLU A 23 0.48 -8.82 -9.94
CA GLU A 23 -0.80 -9.03 -10.64
C GLU A 23 -1.48 -10.32 -10.21
N ARG A 24 -0.73 -11.43 -10.17
CA ARG A 24 -1.26 -12.72 -9.70
C ARG A 24 -1.76 -12.65 -8.26
N VAL A 25 -1.03 -12.01 -7.36
CA VAL A 25 -1.42 -11.88 -5.95
C VAL A 25 -2.66 -10.98 -5.83
N MET A 26 -2.71 -9.84 -6.52
CA MET A 26 -3.87 -8.96 -6.50
C MET A 26 -5.12 -9.64 -7.04
N ALA A 27 -5.00 -10.41 -8.13
CA ALA A 27 -6.10 -11.20 -8.67
C ALA A 27 -6.62 -12.23 -7.65
N GLY A 28 -5.69 -12.96 -6.99
CA GLY A 28 -6.03 -13.96 -5.98
C GLY A 28 -6.62 -13.40 -4.69
N LEU A 29 -6.43 -12.11 -4.41
CA LEU A 29 -6.95 -11.42 -3.22
C LEU A 29 -8.11 -10.46 -3.54
N SER A 30 -8.64 -10.47 -4.75
CA SER A 30 -9.66 -9.49 -5.20
C SER A 30 -10.88 -9.40 -4.29
N GLU A 31 -11.31 -10.48 -3.64
CA GLU A 31 -12.45 -10.49 -2.71
C GLU A 31 -12.19 -9.75 -1.39
N VAL A 32 -10.93 -9.62 -0.97
CA VAL A 32 -10.55 -8.97 0.30
C VAL A 32 -9.99 -7.56 0.10
N LEU A 33 -9.79 -7.13 -1.14
CA LEU A 33 -9.30 -5.80 -1.44
C LEU A 33 -10.44 -4.78 -1.32
N PRO A 34 -10.26 -3.67 -0.57
CA PRO A 34 -11.28 -2.65 -0.45
C PRO A 34 -11.54 -1.99 -1.81
N PRO A 35 -12.80 -1.82 -2.24
CA PRO A 35 -13.13 -1.29 -3.56
C PRO A 35 -12.88 0.22 -3.70
N ASP A 36 -12.86 0.95 -2.58
CA ASP A 36 -12.62 2.38 -2.54
C ASP A 36 -12.06 2.82 -1.17
N VAL A 37 -11.81 4.12 -1.04
CA VAL A 37 -11.23 4.70 0.18
C VAL A 37 -12.19 4.64 1.36
N GLU A 38 -13.51 4.70 1.17
CA GLU A 38 -14.44 4.58 2.31
C GLU A 38 -14.40 3.17 2.88
N ALA A 39 -14.41 2.14 2.04
CA ALA A 39 -14.30 0.76 2.48
C ALA A 39 -12.97 0.49 3.22
N LEU A 40 -11.88 1.15 2.81
CA LEU A 40 -10.61 1.10 3.54
C LEU A 40 -10.70 1.78 4.92
N LEU A 41 -11.39 2.93 5.01
CA LEU A 41 -11.60 3.62 6.30
C LEU A 41 -12.42 2.75 7.26
N ASP A 42 -13.48 2.11 6.77
CA ASP A 42 -14.29 1.18 7.55
C ASP A 42 -13.44 -0.02 8.01
N GLN A 43 -12.55 -0.52 7.13
CA GLN A 43 -11.60 -1.56 7.50
C GLN A 43 -10.64 -1.12 8.61
N PHE A 44 -10.16 0.13 8.60
CA PHE A 44 -9.31 0.65 9.68
C PHE A 44 -10.05 0.73 11.02
N GLU A 45 -11.30 1.19 11.02
CA GLU A 45 -12.13 1.22 12.24
C GLU A 45 -12.30 -0.17 12.84
N ALA A 46 -12.49 -1.19 12.00
CA ALA A 46 -12.65 -2.58 12.44
C ALA A 46 -11.33 -3.29 12.80
N CYS A 47 -10.17 -2.77 12.39
CA CYS A 47 -8.86 -3.43 12.51
C CYS A 47 -8.33 -3.45 13.94
N GLY A 48 -8.77 -2.51 14.78
CA GLY A 48 -8.30 -2.32 16.15
C GLY A 48 -7.26 -1.20 16.30
N SER A 49 -6.86 -0.91 17.53
CA SER A 49 -6.14 0.35 17.87
C SER A 49 -4.61 0.24 17.85
N CYS A 50 -4.01 -0.81 17.27
CA CYS A 50 -2.56 -1.01 17.38
C CYS A 50 -1.74 -0.03 16.54
N GLN A 51 -2.26 0.38 15.37
CA GLN A 51 -1.66 1.34 14.42
C GLN A 51 -0.20 1.08 13.99
N LEU A 52 0.37 -0.10 14.30
CA LEU A 52 1.73 -0.51 13.95
C LEU A 52 2.07 -0.42 12.45
N CYS A 53 1.05 -0.48 11.59
CA CYS A 53 1.22 -0.31 10.15
C CYS A 53 1.57 1.13 9.75
N MET A 54 1.08 2.13 10.50
CA MET A 54 1.37 3.54 10.31
C MET A 54 2.62 3.94 11.11
N ASP A 55 2.80 3.44 12.33
CA ASP A 55 3.97 3.73 13.17
C ASP A 55 5.29 3.31 12.51
N ASN A 56 5.29 2.17 11.81
CA ASN A 56 6.46 1.67 11.09
C ASN A 56 6.55 2.20 9.65
N CYS A 57 5.66 3.12 9.26
CA CYS A 57 5.66 3.67 7.91
C CYS A 57 6.57 4.91 7.82
N PRO A 58 7.60 4.91 6.94
CA PRO A 58 8.49 6.06 6.79
C PRO A 58 7.79 7.30 6.21
N ILE A 59 6.63 7.11 5.56
CA ILE A 59 5.80 8.21 5.05
C ILE A 59 5.01 8.87 6.19
N CYS A 60 4.45 8.06 7.10
CA CYS A 60 3.73 8.56 8.27
C CYS A 60 4.65 9.29 9.25
N ALA A 61 5.95 8.99 9.27
CA ALA A 61 6.92 9.74 10.06
C ALA A 61 6.99 11.24 9.70
N VAL A 62 6.61 11.60 8.47
CA VAL A 62 6.58 13.00 8.01
C VAL A 62 5.17 13.58 8.08
N ASN A 63 4.17 12.81 7.64
CA ASN A 63 2.77 13.24 7.63
C ASN A 63 1.86 12.08 8.01
N HIS A 64 1.62 11.93 9.32
CA HIS A 64 0.75 10.89 9.85
C HIS A 64 -0.73 11.27 9.62
N PRO A 65 -1.59 10.35 9.15
CA PRO A 65 -3.01 10.63 9.00
C PRO A 65 -3.68 11.01 10.32
N ARG A 66 -4.51 12.06 10.32
CA ARG A 66 -5.28 12.45 11.51
C ARG A 66 -6.43 11.47 11.71
N GLU A 67 -6.67 11.14 12.96
CA GLU A 67 -7.74 10.26 13.43
C GLU A 67 -8.62 11.03 14.41
N GLU A 68 -9.94 10.96 14.21
CA GLU A 68 -10.93 11.58 15.08
C GLU A 68 -12.06 10.57 15.36
N GLY A 69 -12.16 10.11 16.61
CA GLY A 69 -13.27 9.25 17.06
C GLY A 69 -13.24 7.80 16.55
N GLY A 70 -12.06 7.28 16.24
CA GLY A 70 -11.79 5.97 15.65
C GLY A 70 -11.64 5.99 14.13
N ARG A 71 -11.99 7.09 13.46
CA ARG A 71 -11.97 7.20 11.99
C ARG A 71 -10.86 8.12 11.50
N PHE A 72 -10.10 7.67 10.51
CA PHE A 72 -9.12 8.50 9.83
C PHE A 72 -9.77 9.47 8.84
N LYS A 73 -9.16 10.64 8.66
CA LYS A 73 -9.58 11.60 7.64
C LYS A 73 -9.26 11.08 6.25
N ARG A 74 -10.26 11.10 5.36
CA ARG A 74 -10.16 10.58 3.99
C ARG A 74 -9.03 11.25 3.21
N GLU A 75 -8.90 12.57 3.32
CA GLU A 75 -7.89 13.36 2.63
C GLU A 75 -6.47 13.00 3.08
N ASP A 76 -6.28 12.72 4.37
CA ASP A 76 -4.97 12.35 4.89
C ASP A 76 -4.59 10.93 4.49
N ILE A 77 -5.54 9.99 4.52
CA ILE A 77 -5.34 8.62 4.02
C ILE A 77 -5.02 8.63 2.53
N ALA A 78 -5.73 9.43 1.73
CA ALA A 78 -5.43 9.57 0.31
C ALA A 78 -4.02 10.12 0.09
N GLY A 79 -3.64 11.17 0.82
CA GLY A 79 -2.30 11.75 0.75
C GLY A 79 -1.19 10.75 1.12
N TRP A 80 -1.40 9.98 2.21
CA TRP A 80 -0.50 8.92 2.64
C TRP A 80 -0.34 7.82 1.59
N LEU A 81 -1.46 7.32 1.04
CA LEU A 81 -1.45 6.23 0.07
C LEU A 81 -0.82 6.61 -1.27
N VAL A 82 -1.09 7.81 -1.78
CA VAL A 82 -0.41 8.32 -3.00
C VAL A 82 1.10 8.38 -2.79
N SER A 83 1.52 8.72 -1.57
CA SER A 83 2.93 8.83 -1.16
C SER A 83 3.55 7.48 -0.77
N CYS A 84 2.78 6.39 -0.73
CA CYS A 84 3.26 5.07 -0.31
C CYS A 84 4.43 4.59 -1.19
N ALA A 85 5.53 4.22 -0.54
CA ALA A 85 6.74 3.74 -1.21
C ALA A 85 6.71 2.25 -1.60
N GLY A 86 5.72 1.48 -1.12
CA GLY A 86 5.64 0.04 -1.36
C GLY A 86 6.73 -0.78 -0.64
N CYS A 87 7.21 -0.30 0.50
CA CYS A 87 8.33 -0.93 1.24
C CYS A 87 7.96 -2.23 1.99
N GLY A 88 6.67 -2.47 2.26
CA GLY A 88 6.20 -3.68 2.96
C GLY A 88 6.35 -3.67 4.49
N MET A 89 6.85 -2.58 5.09
CA MET A 89 7.04 -2.48 6.55
C MET A 89 5.75 -2.60 7.36
N CYS A 90 4.62 -2.15 6.81
CA CYS A 90 3.31 -2.28 7.44
C CYS A 90 2.86 -3.74 7.59
N GLU A 91 3.09 -4.55 6.57
CA GLU A 91 2.71 -5.96 6.56
C GLU A 91 3.59 -6.76 7.53
N GLN A 92 4.90 -6.46 7.56
CA GLN A 92 5.83 -7.08 8.49
C GLN A 92 5.52 -6.77 9.96
N SER A 93 5.01 -5.58 10.26
CA SER A 93 4.65 -5.18 11.63
C SER A 93 3.22 -5.57 12.03
N CYS A 94 2.40 -6.10 11.12
CA CYS A 94 1.01 -6.42 11.39
C CYS A 94 0.89 -7.69 12.26
N PRO A 95 0.34 -7.60 13.50
CA PRO A 95 0.18 -8.77 14.37
C PRO A 95 -0.88 -9.76 13.85
N ASN A 96 -1.78 -9.29 12.99
CA ASN A 96 -2.83 -10.10 12.37
C ASN A 96 -2.42 -10.66 10.99
N HIS A 97 -1.18 -10.43 10.56
CA HIS A 97 -0.64 -10.93 9.28
C HIS A 97 -1.50 -10.56 8.06
N LEU A 98 -2.10 -9.37 8.07
CA LEU A 98 -2.91 -8.87 6.95
C LEU A 98 -2.01 -8.51 5.76
N PRO A 99 -2.47 -8.70 4.51
CA PRO A 99 -1.70 -8.40 3.30
C PRO A 99 -1.67 -6.90 2.99
N LEU A 100 -1.21 -6.09 3.95
CA LEU A 100 -1.28 -4.63 3.93
C LEU A 100 -0.49 -4.02 2.78
N SER A 101 0.61 -4.65 2.35
CA SER A 101 1.40 -4.14 1.22
C SER A 101 0.59 -4.14 -0.07
N ILE A 102 -0.20 -5.19 -0.31
CA ILE A 102 -1.08 -5.33 -1.47
C ILE A 102 -2.32 -4.47 -1.33
N ILE A 103 -2.94 -4.40 -0.14
CA ILE A 103 -4.08 -3.52 0.13
C ILE A 103 -3.72 -2.06 -0.16
N PHE A 104 -2.62 -1.55 0.41
CA PHE A 104 -2.24 -0.15 0.22
C PHE A 104 -1.77 0.15 -1.20
N THR A 105 -1.11 -0.80 -1.88
CA THR A 105 -0.76 -0.65 -3.29
C THR A 105 -2.00 -0.62 -4.18
N HIS A 106 -2.98 -1.48 -3.92
CA HIS A 106 -4.27 -1.46 -4.62
C HIS A 106 -4.93 -0.08 -4.49
N MET A 107 -5.01 0.43 -3.26
CA MET A 107 -5.64 1.71 -2.97
C MET A 107 -4.89 2.90 -3.56
N LYS A 108 -3.56 2.83 -3.63
CA LYS A 108 -2.75 3.82 -4.35
C LYS A 108 -3.10 3.85 -5.85
N GLU A 109 -3.25 2.70 -6.50
CA GLU A 109 -3.60 2.63 -7.92
C GLU A 109 -5.06 3.07 -8.16
N TYR A 110 -5.99 2.70 -7.29
CA TYR A 110 -7.36 3.22 -7.29
C TYR A 110 -7.35 4.75 -7.23
N LEU A 111 -6.61 5.34 -6.30
CA LEU A 111 -6.51 6.79 -6.14
C LEU A 111 -5.94 7.46 -7.39
N LYS A 112 -4.84 6.95 -7.97
CA LYS A 112 -4.28 7.51 -9.21
C LYS A 112 -5.30 7.52 -10.35
N GLN A 113 -6.06 6.45 -10.52
CA GLN A 113 -7.05 6.36 -11.61
C GLN A 113 -8.20 7.36 -11.42
N ASN A 114 -8.58 7.63 -10.17
CA ASN A 114 -9.74 8.46 -9.84
C ASN A 114 -9.42 9.93 -9.48
N LEU A 115 -8.14 10.28 -9.23
CA LEU A 115 -7.68 11.66 -9.04
C LEU A 115 -7.34 12.38 -10.35
N THR A 116 -7.30 11.65 -11.47
CA THR A 116 -6.99 12.21 -12.80
C THR A 116 -8.26 12.59 -13.58
N MET A 117 -9.40 12.73 -12.89
CA MET A 117 -10.67 13.30 -13.37
C MET A 117 -10.99 14.57 -12.58
#